data_AF-W1NKD6-F1
#
_entry.id   AF-W1NKD6-F1
#
_cell.length_a   1.000
_cell.length_b   1.000
_cell.length_c   1.000
_cell.angle_alpha   90.00
_cell.angle_beta   90.00
_cell.angle_gamma   90.00
#
_symmetry.space_group_name_H-M   'P 1'
#
loop_
_entity.id
_entity.type
_entity.pdbx_description
1 polymer ?
#
loop_
_entity_poly.entity_id
_entity_poly.type
_entity_poly.pdbx_seq_one_letter_code
_entity_poly.pdbx_strand_id
1 'polypeptide(L)'
;MKTTGCSESINASVKRLLGSQTPLSELIDQITIVIEMIDVVGQRRLMQQLSTNVDVRTMCSFEHHAAPILTPCAFSKIQEEIISSFQYLTSKKDHGTYEVTHFSKKEKGQNVSLMVEDNVMNCSCKGFEFTGIICRHSLHVLFKEHFIQIPDRYLPKRWRHSTSLISNVSSSTSATYDEHVQ
;
A
#
# COMPACT_ATOMS: atom_id res chain seq x y z
N MET A 1 6.16 -0.33 30.55
CA MET A 1 7.60 -0.34 30.18
C MET A 1 7.69 0.27 28.77
N LYS A 2 8.09 1.54 28.64
CA LYS A 2 8.08 2.27 27.35
C LYS A 2 9.49 2.18 26.74
N THR A 3 9.56 1.81 25.47
CA THR A 3 10.78 1.54 24.70
C THR A 3 11.58 2.82 24.42
N THR A 4 12.77 2.95 25.02
CA THR A 4 13.70 4.09 24.86
C THR A 4 14.74 3.91 23.76
N GLY A 5 14.85 2.72 23.16
CA GLY A 5 15.98 2.36 22.27
C GLY A 5 16.14 3.25 21.02
N CYS A 6 15.11 4.00 20.60
CA CYS A 6 15.23 4.92 19.47
C CYS A 6 15.88 6.26 19.86
N SER A 7 15.69 6.75 21.09
CA SER A 7 16.33 8.01 21.51
C SER A 7 17.81 7.83 21.81
N GLU A 8 18.23 6.65 22.27
CA GLU A 8 19.63 6.35 22.57
C GLU A 8 20.51 6.36 21.32
N SER A 9 20.04 5.79 20.20
CA SER A 9 20.76 5.81 18.91
C SER A 9 20.86 7.22 18.32
N ILE A 10 19.76 8.00 18.38
CA ILE A 10 19.76 9.40 17.93
C ILE A 10 20.70 10.23 18.82
N ASN A 11 20.65 10.05 20.14
CA ASN A 11 21.51 10.76 21.08
C ASN A 11 22.99 10.39 20.94
N ALA A 12 23.30 9.12 20.65
CA ALA A 12 24.67 8.69 20.37
C ALA A 12 25.20 9.33 19.08
N SER A 13 24.36 9.42 18.04
CA SER A 13 24.69 10.07 16.78
C SER A 13 24.91 11.59 16.95
N VAL A 14 24.02 12.26 17.68
CA VAL A 14 24.14 13.70 18.01
C VAL A 14 25.39 13.97 18.87
N LYS A 15 25.69 13.12 19.84
CA LYS A 15 26.92 13.25 20.65
C LYS A 15 28.20 13.03 19.84
N ARG A 16 28.17 12.14 18.84
CA ARG A 16 29.27 11.95 17.89
C ARG A 16 29.45 13.20 17.00
N LEU A 17 28.35 13.78 16.52
CA LEU A 17 28.33 15.01 15.72
C LEU A 17 28.89 16.24 16.48
N LEU A 18 28.60 16.36 17.77
CA LEU A 18 29.06 17.47 18.61
C LEU A 18 30.48 17.29 19.17
N GLY A 19 31.07 16.09 19.01
CA GLY A 19 32.34 15.70 19.64
C GLY A 19 33.57 15.66 18.73
N SER A 20 33.42 15.78 17.41
CA SER A 20 34.56 15.70 16.46
C SER A 20 34.79 17.00 15.70
N GLN A 21 36.06 17.25 15.33
CA GLN A 21 36.51 18.28 14.39
C GLN A 21 36.08 17.94 12.95
N THR A 22 34.79 17.70 12.73
CA THR A 22 34.25 17.29 11.42
C THR A 22 34.17 18.51 10.51
N PRO A 23 34.76 18.47 9.29
CA PRO A 23 34.62 19.54 8.31
C PRO A 23 33.14 19.84 8.03
N LEU A 24 32.81 21.12 7.82
CA LEU A 24 31.43 21.59 7.66
C LEU A 24 30.68 20.86 6.53
N SER A 25 31.36 20.47 5.46
CA SER A 25 30.76 19.71 4.35
C SER A 25 30.28 18.32 4.78
N GLU A 26 31.08 17.61 5.57
CA GLU A 26 30.75 16.29 6.07
C GLU A 26 29.65 16.34 7.14
N LEU A 27 29.60 17.45 7.89
CA LEU A 27 28.51 17.76 8.81
C LEU A 27 27.18 17.95 8.07
N ILE A 28 27.18 18.67 6.94
CA ILE A 28 25.97 18.90 6.12
C ILE A 28 25.46 17.58 5.53
N ASP A 29 26.34 16.73 5.03
CA ASP A 29 25.97 15.40 4.49
C ASP A 29 25.35 14.51 5.57
N GLN A 30 25.95 14.48 6.77
CA GLN A 30 25.41 13.72 7.90
C GLN A 30 24.06 14.27 8.39
N ILE A 31 23.87 15.60 8.41
CA ILE A 31 22.58 16.22 8.75
C ILE A 31 21.53 15.85 7.70
N THR A 32 21.88 15.83 6.42
CA THR A 32 20.97 15.44 5.34
C THR A 32 20.47 14.01 5.52
N ILE A 33 21.38 13.07 5.81
CA ILE A 33 21.04 11.68 6.13
C ILE A 33 20.14 11.59 7.36
N VAL A 34 20.40 12.37 8.41
CA VAL A 34 19.57 12.39 9.62
C VAL A 34 18.18 12.96 9.34
N ILE A 35 18.07 14.01 8.52
CA ILE A 35 16.78 14.58 8.09
C ILE A 35 15.96 13.55 7.30
N GLU A 36 16.57 12.89 6.32
CA GLU A 36 15.93 11.81 5.55
C GLU A 36 15.52 10.65 6.46
N MET A 37 16.37 10.27 7.42
CA MET A 37 16.05 9.21 8.38
C MET A 37 14.90 9.61 9.31
N ILE A 38 14.85 10.86 9.79
CA ILE A 38 13.75 11.38 10.61
C ILE A 38 12.44 11.41 9.80
N ASP A 39 12.49 11.80 8.53
CA ASP A 39 11.33 11.81 7.65
C ASP A 39 10.81 10.39 7.41
N VAL A 40 11.69 9.46 7.03
CA VAL A 40 11.34 8.04 6.82
C VAL A 40 10.81 7.40 8.11
N VAL A 41 11.43 7.66 9.26
CA VAL A 41 10.96 7.14 10.56
C VAL A 41 9.64 7.79 10.96
N GLY A 42 9.47 9.08 10.74
CA GLY A 42 8.23 9.83 10.98
C GLY A 42 7.09 9.28 10.14
N GLN A 43 7.32 9.10 8.84
CA GLN A 43 6.37 8.54 7.90
C GLN A 43 6.05 7.08 8.25
N ARG A 44 7.05 6.25 8.58
CA ARG A 44 6.85 4.87 9.07
C ARG A 44 6.02 4.84 10.35
N ARG A 45 6.27 5.73 11.32
CA ARG A 45 5.49 5.82 12.58
C ARG A 45 4.05 6.25 12.31
N LEU A 46 3.83 7.24 11.45
CA LEU A 46 2.49 7.67 11.04
C LEU A 46 1.75 6.51 10.34
N MET A 47 2.43 5.81 9.42
CA MET A 47 1.88 4.64 8.76
C MET A 47 1.55 3.52 9.75
N GLN A 48 2.42 3.25 10.73
CA GLN A 48 2.18 2.25 11.76
C GLN A 48 0.98 2.62 12.64
N GLN A 49 0.90 3.88 13.10
CA GLN A 49 -0.24 4.40 13.87
C GLN A 49 -1.56 4.33 13.09
N LEU A 50 -1.54 4.67 11.79
CA LEU A 50 -2.71 4.55 10.94
C LEU A 50 -3.07 3.08 10.65
N SER A 51 -2.07 2.19 10.53
CA SER A 51 -2.29 0.75 10.31
C SER A 51 -2.87 0.03 11.54
N THR A 52 -2.50 0.44 12.76
CA THR A 52 -3.05 -0.16 14.00
C THR A 52 -4.52 0.16 14.22
N ASN A 53 -5.08 1.13 13.49
CA ASN A 53 -6.48 1.55 13.56
C ASN A 53 -7.30 1.11 12.33
N VAL A 54 -6.78 0.19 11.51
CA VAL A 54 -7.51 -0.30 10.33
C VAL A 54 -8.64 -1.21 10.78
N ASP A 55 -9.84 -0.64 10.88
CA ASP A 55 -11.07 -1.35 11.21
C ASP A 55 -11.58 -2.13 9.97
N VAL A 56 -11.63 -3.46 10.06
CA VAL A 56 -12.14 -4.33 8.99
C VAL A 56 -13.66 -4.37 9.10
N ARG A 57 -14.36 -3.83 8.11
CA ARG A 57 -15.80 -3.52 8.22
C ARG A 57 -16.72 -4.64 7.77
N THR A 58 -16.26 -5.52 6.89
CA THR A 58 -17.07 -6.58 6.26
C THR A 58 -16.54 -7.98 6.50
N MET A 59 -15.31 -8.10 7.02
CA MET A 59 -14.62 -9.39 7.24
C MET A 59 -14.55 -10.25 5.97
N CYS A 60 -14.60 -9.63 4.79
CA CYS A 60 -14.54 -10.35 3.53
C CYS A 60 -13.08 -10.63 3.12
N SER A 61 -12.91 -11.64 2.27
CA SER A 61 -11.60 -12.06 1.75
C SER A 61 -10.83 -10.93 1.07
N PHE A 62 -11.52 -10.03 0.37
CA PHE A 62 -10.91 -8.86 -0.27
C PHE A 62 -10.36 -7.84 0.72
N GLU A 63 -11.06 -7.58 1.84
CA GLU A 63 -10.52 -6.72 2.90
C GLU A 63 -9.28 -7.33 3.52
N HIS A 64 -9.33 -8.63 3.86
CA HIS A 64 -8.18 -9.32 4.45
C HIS A 64 -6.96 -9.33 3.50
N HIS A 65 -7.20 -9.50 2.19
CA HIS A 65 -6.16 -9.44 1.18
C HIS A 65 -5.60 -8.02 1.00
N ALA A 66 -6.45 -6.99 0.96
CA ALA A 66 -6.04 -5.62 0.66
C ALA A 66 -5.38 -4.91 1.85
N ALA A 67 -5.76 -5.24 3.09
CA ALA A 67 -5.28 -4.60 4.31
C ALA A 67 -3.75 -4.56 4.45
N PRO A 68 -3.00 -5.66 4.27
CA PRO A 68 -1.53 -5.62 4.38
C PRO A 68 -0.83 -4.95 3.18
N ILE A 69 -1.54 -4.74 2.07
CA ILE A 69 -0.96 -4.27 0.81
C ILE A 69 -1.09 -2.75 0.69
N LEU A 70 -2.25 -2.20 1.04
CA LEU A 70 -2.63 -0.83 0.74
C LEU A 70 -2.34 0.14 1.88
N THR A 71 -1.99 1.37 1.49
CA THR A 71 -1.97 2.50 2.44
C THR A 71 -3.35 2.66 3.11
N PRO A 72 -3.42 3.16 4.36
CA PRO A 72 -4.67 3.32 5.09
C PRO A 72 -5.75 4.11 4.33
N CYS A 73 -5.36 5.18 3.64
CA CYS A 73 -6.29 5.97 2.81
C CYS A 73 -6.85 5.19 1.63
N ALA A 74 -6.01 4.40 0.95
CA ALA A 74 -6.47 3.57 -0.18
C ALA A 74 -7.32 2.39 0.29
N PHE A 75 -6.95 1.79 1.44
CA PHE A 75 -7.73 0.72 2.05
C PHE A 75 -9.14 1.19 2.39
N SER A 76 -9.28 2.34 3.07
CA SER A 76 -10.58 2.93 3.40
C SER A 76 -11.48 3.12 2.16
N LYS A 77 -10.92 3.62 1.04
CA LYS A 77 -11.66 3.76 -0.22
C LYS A 77 -12.11 2.42 -0.79
N ILE A 78 -11.26 1.39 -0.75
CA ILE A 78 -11.66 0.05 -1.18
C ILE A 78 -12.79 -0.50 -0.30
N GLN A 79 -12.76 -0.28 1.02
CA GLN A 79 -13.84 -0.73 1.90
C GLN A 79 -15.18 -0.10 1.54
N GLU A 80 -15.21 1.19 1.20
CA GLU A 80 -16.42 1.86 0.72
C GLU A 80 -16.97 1.23 -0.57
N GLU A 81 -16.09 0.90 -1.52
CA GLU A 81 -16.47 0.21 -2.75
C GLU A 81 -16.97 -1.23 -2.47
N ILE A 82 -16.30 -1.98 -1.56
CA ILE A 82 -16.70 -3.32 -1.13
C ILE A 82 -18.10 -3.29 -0.51
N ILE A 83 -18.33 -2.43 0.48
CA ILE A 83 -19.62 -2.33 1.17
C ILE A 83 -20.73 -1.97 0.20
N SER A 84 -20.45 -1.04 -0.72
CA SER A 84 -21.43 -0.64 -1.72
C SER A 84 -21.70 -1.73 -2.75
N SER A 85 -20.75 -2.64 -3.01
CA SER A 85 -20.92 -3.72 -3.97
C SER A 85 -22.03 -4.69 -3.58
N PHE A 86 -22.35 -4.81 -2.29
CA PHE A 86 -23.45 -5.66 -1.81
C PHE A 86 -24.85 -5.14 -2.17
N GLN A 87 -24.95 -3.90 -2.65
CA GLN A 87 -26.22 -3.30 -3.11
C GLN A 87 -26.51 -3.57 -4.61
N TYR A 88 -25.82 -4.54 -5.21
CA TYR A 88 -25.98 -4.84 -6.62
C TYR A 88 -26.43 -6.28 -6.84
N LEU A 89 -27.08 -6.49 -7.98
CA LEU A 89 -27.46 -7.77 -8.54
C LEU A 89 -26.69 -7.96 -9.84
N THR A 90 -26.49 -9.21 -10.25
CA THR A 90 -25.83 -9.52 -11.52
C THR A 90 -26.65 -10.47 -12.37
N SER A 91 -26.63 -10.22 -13.67
CA SER A 91 -27.03 -11.18 -14.69
C SER A 91 -25.84 -11.46 -15.60
N LYS A 92 -25.49 -12.73 -15.78
CA LYS A 92 -24.42 -13.14 -16.71
C LYS A 92 -24.96 -13.09 -18.13
N LYS A 93 -24.26 -12.36 -18.99
CA LYS A 93 -24.48 -12.28 -20.43
C LYS A 93 -23.45 -13.17 -21.15
N ASP A 94 -23.51 -13.20 -22.47
CA ASP A 94 -22.57 -13.97 -23.29
C ASP A 94 -21.12 -13.47 -23.15
N HIS A 95 -20.18 -14.36 -23.47
CA HIS A 95 -18.74 -14.07 -23.55
C HIS A 95 -18.10 -13.49 -22.26
N GLY A 96 -18.57 -13.91 -21.07
CA GLY A 96 -18.00 -13.44 -19.80
C GLY A 96 -18.34 -11.98 -19.47
N THR A 97 -19.40 -11.44 -20.08
CA THR A 97 -19.94 -10.12 -19.73
C THR A 97 -21.02 -10.25 -18.66
N TYR A 98 -21.09 -9.29 -17.75
CA TYR A 98 -22.03 -9.23 -16.65
C TYR A 98 -22.76 -7.90 -16.70
N GLU A 99 -24.07 -7.94 -16.52
CA GLU A 99 -24.86 -6.75 -16.26
C GLU A 99 -25.09 -6.62 -14.76
N VAL A 100 -24.59 -5.52 -14.20
CA VAL A 100 -24.63 -5.22 -12.78
C VAL A 100 -25.64 -4.10 -12.55
N THR A 101 -26.72 -4.37 -11.81
CA THR A 101 -27.80 -3.42 -11.54
C THR A 101 -27.98 -3.21 -10.05
N HIS A 102 -28.33 -1.99 -9.65
CA HIS A 102 -28.59 -1.71 -8.24
C HIS A 102 -29.91 -2.38 -7.81
N PHE A 103 -29.96 -3.02 -6.63
CA PHE A 103 -31.13 -3.83 -6.23
C PHE A 103 -32.42 -3.00 -6.08
N SER A 104 -32.31 -1.78 -5.55
CA SER A 104 -33.45 -0.91 -5.25
C SER A 104 -33.67 0.24 -6.24
N LYS A 105 -32.67 0.63 -7.02
CA LYS A 105 -32.76 1.83 -7.86
C LYS A 105 -33.03 1.44 -9.31
N LYS A 106 -33.95 2.16 -9.97
CA LYS A 106 -34.20 2.04 -11.42
C LYS A 106 -33.11 2.77 -12.25
N GLU A 107 -31.85 2.62 -11.85
CA GLU A 107 -30.72 3.16 -12.59
C GLU A 107 -30.35 2.23 -13.75
N LYS A 108 -29.75 2.78 -14.82
CA LYS A 108 -29.23 1.99 -15.93
C LYS A 108 -28.12 1.07 -15.40
N GLY A 109 -28.24 -0.23 -15.67
CA GLY A 109 -27.23 -1.22 -15.32
C GLY A 109 -25.86 -0.91 -15.93
N GLN A 110 -24.81 -1.34 -15.23
CA GLN A 110 -23.42 -1.23 -15.69
C GLN A 110 -22.97 -2.56 -16.28
N ASN A 111 -22.31 -2.52 -17.43
CA ASN A 111 -21.72 -3.71 -18.02
C ASN A 111 -20.29 -3.88 -17.48
N VAL A 112 -20.00 -5.08 -16.98
CA VAL A 112 -18.67 -5.49 -16.54
C VAL A 112 -18.26 -6.69 -17.39
N SER A 113 -17.24 -6.53 -18.22
CA SER A 113 -16.65 -7.67 -18.92
C SER A 113 -15.51 -8.25 -18.09
N LEU A 114 -15.50 -9.56 -17.90
CA LEU A 114 -14.42 -10.30 -17.26
C LEU A 114 -13.81 -11.27 -18.27
N MET A 115 -12.57 -11.00 -18.67
CA MET A 115 -11.75 -11.94 -19.41
C MET A 115 -11.02 -12.81 -18.37
N VAL A 116 -11.54 -14.02 -18.15
CA VAL A 116 -11.08 -14.93 -17.10
C VAL A 116 -9.63 -15.35 -17.32
N GLU A 117 -9.24 -15.62 -18.57
CA GLU A 117 -7.89 -16.07 -18.93
C GLU A 117 -6.81 -15.04 -18.56
N ASP A 118 -7.09 -13.76 -18.75
CA ASP A 118 -6.15 -12.67 -18.47
C ASP A 118 -6.34 -12.03 -17.08
N ASN A 119 -7.35 -12.45 -16.31
CA ASN A 119 -7.83 -11.75 -15.10
C ASN A 119 -8.06 -10.24 -15.35
N VAL A 120 -8.47 -9.89 -16.57
CA VAL A 120 -8.74 -8.52 -16.98
C VAL A 120 -10.24 -8.28 -16.93
N MET A 121 -10.63 -7.37 -16.05
CA MET A 121 -11.97 -6.85 -15.92
C MET A 121 -12.07 -5.40 -16.42
N ASN A 122 -13.12 -5.10 -17.16
CA ASN A 122 -13.42 -3.76 -17.63
C ASN A 122 -14.88 -3.42 -17.30
N CYS A 123 -15.09 -2.36 -16.53
CA CYS A 123 -16.43 -1.88 -16.18
C CYS A 123 -16.77 -0.62 -16.97
N SER A 124 -17.99 -0.55 -17.50
CA SER A 124 -18.52 0.62 -18.21
C SER A 124 -18.53 1.90 -17.37
N CYS A 125 -18.55 1.79 -16.03
CA CYS A 125 -18.50 2.96 -15.15
C CYS A 125 -17.13 3.66 -15.14
N LYS A 126 -16.07 2.99 -15.63
CA LYS A 126 -14.70 3.53 -15.69
C LYS A 126 -14.10 4.01 -14.36
N GLY A 127 -14.68 3.56 -13.23
CA GLY A 127 -14.29 4.01 -11.90
C GLY A 127 -12.82 3.73 -11.57
N PHE A 128 -12.28 2.60 -12.01
CA PHE A 128 -10.86 2.29 -11.81
C PHE A 128 -9.95 3.21 -12.62
N GLU A 129 -10.29 3.47 -13.88
CA GLU A 129 -9.53 4.36 -14.75
C GLU A 129 -9.50 5.80 -14.23
N PHE A 130 -10.61 6.27 -13.62
CA PHE A 130 -10.67 7.61 -13.05
C PHE A 130 -10.02 7.74 -11.67
N THR A 131 -10.22 6.77 -10.78
CA THR A 131 -9.81 6.88 -9.37
C THR A 131 -8.57 6.07 -9.01
N GLY A 132 -8.27 5.04 -9.80
CA GLY A 132 -7.29 4.02 -9.45
C GLY A 132 -7.74 3.01 -8.41
N ILE A 133 -8.99 3.06 -7.98
CA ILE A 133 -9.58 2.14 -7.01
C ILE A 133 -10.60 1.29 -7.76
N ILE A 134 -10.54 -0.03 -7.57
CA ILE A 134 -11.48 -0.95 -8.21
C ILE A 134 -12.91 -0.59 -7.81
N CYS A 135 -13.80 -0.47 -8.79
CA CYS A 135 -15.16 -0.01 -8.53
C CYS A 135 -16.03 -1.12 -7.93
N ARG A 136 -17.09 -0.71 -7.23
CA ARG A 136 -18.09 -1.59 -6.62
C ARG A 136 -18.71 -2.59 -7.59
N HIS A 137 -18.88 -2.23 -8.87
CA HIS A 137 -19.43 -3.14 -9.89
C HIS A 137 -18.47 -4.29 -10.19
N SER A 138 -17.18 -3.96 -10.33
CA SER A 138 -16.13 -4.94 -10.57
C SER A 138 -15.94 -5.86 -9.36
N LEU A 139 -15.91 -5.29 -8.14
CA LEU A 139 -15.88 -6.06 -6.90
C LEU A 139 -17.07 -7.01 -6.77
N HIS A 140 -18.28 -6.55 -7.14
CA HIS A 140 -19.46 -7.39 -7.12
C HIS A 140 -19.32 -8.62 -8.03
N VAL A 141 -18.81 -8.43 -9.25
CA VAL A 141 -18.55 -9.55 -10.18
C VAL A 141 -17.46 -10.48 -9.63
N LEU A 142 -16.39 -9.95 -9.04
CA LEU A 142 -15.37 -10.79 -8.39
C LEU A 142 -15.96 -11.66 -7.28
N PHE A 143 -16.87 -11.11 -6.45
CA PHE A 143 -17.59 -11.91 -5.45
C PHE A 143 -18.44 -13.01 -6.08
N LYS A 144 -19.14 -12.71 -7.19
CA LYS A 144 -19.97 -13.70 -7.89
C LYS A 144 -19.16 -14.81 -8.54
N GLU A 145 -17.98 -14.50 -9.03
CA GLU A 145 -17.04 -15.48 -9.60
C GLU A 145 -16.13 -16.10 -8.54
N HIS A 146 -16.47 -15.95 -7.25
CA HIS A 146 -15.80 -16.61 -6.12
C HIS A 146 -14.31 -16.29 -5.97
N PHE A 147 -13.87 -15.13 -6.44
CA PHE A 147 -12.51 -14.66 -6.16
C PHE A 147 -12.35 -14.40 -4.67
N ILE A 148 -11.23 -14.84 -4.11
CA ILE A 148 -10.86 -14.57 -2.71
C ILE A 148 -9.84 -13.43 -2.58
N GLN A 149 -9.27 -12.99 -3.69
CA GLN A 149 -8.28 -11.92 -3.74
C GLN A 149 -8.61 -10.96 -4.87
N ILE A 150 -8.28 -9.69 -4.66
CA ILE A 150 -8.35 -8.66 -5.70
C ILE A 150 -7.13 -8.86 -6.62
N PRO A 151 -7.31 -9.01 -7.95
CA PRO A 151 -6.18 -9.20 -8.85
C PRO A 151 -5.19 -8.03 -8.76
N ASP A 152 -3.89 -8.33 -8.76
CA ASP A 152 -2.81 -7.39 -8.48
C ASP A 152 -2.84 -6.12 -9.34
N ARG A 153 -3.30 -6.23 -10.59
CA ARG A 153 -3.45 -5.11 -11.54
C ARG A 153 -4.38 -4.00 -11.02
N TYR A 154 -5.30 -4.34 -10.12
CA TYR A 154 -6.24 -3.40 -9.50
C TYR A 154 -5.76 -2.85 -8.14
N LEU A 155 -4.55 -3.23 -7.73
CA LEU A 155 -3.87 -2.71 -6.55
C LEU A 155 -2.58 -1.99 -7.01
N PRO A 156 -2.66 -0.83 -7.68
CA PRO A 156 -1.47 -0.22 -8.29
C PRO A 156 -0.47 0.29 -7.24
N LYS A 157 0.83 0.26 -7.58
CA LYS A 157 1.95 0.58 -6.65
C LYS A 157 1.79 1.89 -5.88
N ARG A 158 1.23 2.94 -6.50
CA ARG A 158 0.99 4.24 -5.85
C ARG A 158 0.09 4.19 -4.61
N TRP A 159 -0.73 3.14 -4.50
CA TRP A 159 -1.65 2.93 -3.38
C TRP A 159 -1.11 1.91 -2.36
N ARG A 160 0.01 1.24 -2.65
CA ARG A 160 0.62 0.25 -1.78
C ARG A 160 1.54 0.92 -0.75
N HIS A 161 1.78 0.23 0.37
CA HIS A 161 2.88 0.62 1.25
C HIS A 161 4.21 0.60 0.48
N SER A 162 5.02 1.66 0.60
CA SER A 162 6.36 1.70 0.03
C SER A 162 7.26 0.67 0.72
N THR A 163 7.62 -0.41 0.02
CA THR A 163 8.57 -1.42 0.53
C THR A 163 10.04 -1.06 0.25
N SER A 164 10.34 -0.09 -0.60
CA SER A 164 11.70 0.47 -0.77
C SER A 164 11.95 1.46 0.37
N LEU A 165 12.89 1.24 1.30
CA LEU A 165 14.29 1.67 1.21
C LEU A 165 15.16 1.04 2.34
N ILE A 166 15.22 -0.30 2.46
CA ILE A 166 16.11 -0.94 3.47
C ILE A 166 17.11 -1.92 2.84
N SER A 167 16.96 -2.30 1.57
CA SER A 167 17.85 -3.30 0.95
C SER A 167 19.22 -2.79 0.50
N ASN A 168 19.53 -1.49 0.58
CA ASN A 168 20.74 -0.92 -0.04
C ASN A 168 21.77 -0.32 0.94
N VAL A 169 21.63 -0.51 2.26
CA VAL A 169 22.60 0.02 3.25
C VAL A 169 23.60 -1.03 3.75
N SER A 170 23.50 -2.28 3.30
CA SER A 170 24.40 -3.36 3.72
C SER A 170 25.52 -3.71 2.74
N SER A 171 25.70 -2.96 1.64
CA SER A 171 26.68 -3.30 0.59
C SER A 171 27.89 -2.37 0.49
N SER A 172 28.10 -1.44 1.42
CA SER A 172 29.21 -0.48 1.36
C SER A 172 30.07 -0.40 2.64
N THR A 173 30.26 -1.53 3.32
CA THR A 173 31.33 -1.70 4.33
C THR A 173 31.95 -3.10 4.27
N SER A 174 32.59 -3.42 3.15
CA SER A 174 33.56 -4.52 3.09
C SER A 174 34.66 -4.20 2.09
N ALA A 175 35.53 -3.27 2.45
CA ALA A 175 36.88 -3.19 1.91
C ALA A 175 37.77 -2.50 2.96
N THR A 176 38.53 -3.32 3.69
CA THR A 176 39.99 -3.23 3.92
C THR A 176 40.33 -3.84 5.28
N TYR A 177 40.81 -5.08 5.27
CA TYR A 177 41.83 -5.56 6.20
C TYR A 177 42.83 -6.43 5.41
N ASP A 178 44.05 -6.43 5.93
CA ASP A 178 45.28 -7.18 5.59
C ASP A 178 46.25 -6.57 4.56
N GLU A 179 47.56 -6.48 4.80
CA GLU A 179 48.41 -6.74 5.99
C GLU A 179 49.85 -6.25 5.69
N HIS A 180 50.73 -6.37 6.70
CA HIS A 180 52.21 -6.28 6.74
C HIS A 180 52.79 -4.90 7.06
N VAL A 181 53.27 -4.62 8.29
CA VAL A 181 54.34 -5.29 9.08
C VAL A 181 55.63 -5.44 8.30
N GLN A 182 56.56 -4.51 8.57
CA GLN A 182 57.97 -4.82 8.72
C GLN A 182 58.59 -3.88 9.76
#